data_AF-A0A1C5FV74-F1
#
_entry.id   AF-A0A1C5FV74-F1
#
_cell.length_a   1.000
_cell.length_b   1.000
_cell.length_c   1.000
_cell.angle_alpha   90.00
_cell.angle_beta   90.00
_cell.angle_gamma   90.00
#
_symmetry.space_group_name_H-M   'P 1'
#
loop_
_entity.id
_entity.type
_entity.pdbx_description
1 polymer ?
#
loop_
_entity_poly.entity_id
_entity_poly.type
_entity_poly.pdbx_seq_one_letter_code
_entity_poly.pdbx_strand_id
1 'polypeptide(L)'
;WRVGRAGGTGLFDDVVGTGFVLLYGEDVVPALDARQLTFLDNIGARLVRVVPAETPAADLEPGDARDVEGRYLPYLSEMGALAVLVRPDFYVFGIAGDKAELPSLVDDLAEQLTPTATPS
;
A
#
# COMPACT_ATOMS: atom_id res chain seq x y z
N TRP A 1 -5.80 -0.64 12.38
CA TRP A 1 -6.45 -1.89 12.79
C TRP A 1 -5.42 -3.00 12.90
N ARG A 2 -5.75 -4.15 13.48
CA ARG A 2 -4.80 -5.25 13.64
C ARG A 2 -4.66 -6.07 12.36
N VAL A 3 -3.42 -6.51 12.09
CA VAL A 3 -3.11 -7.42 10.98
C VAL A 3 -2.22 -8.56 11.45
N GLY A 4 -2.21 -9.66 10.68
CA GLY A 4 -1.34 -10.80 10.90
C GLY A 4 -0.29 -10.96 9.79
N ARG A 5 0.95 -11.24 10.18
CA ARG A 5 2.04 -11.72 9.31
C ARG A 5 2.68 -12.96 9.92
N ALA A 6 3.64 -13.58 9.22
CA ALA A 6 4.37 -14.75 9.72
C ALA A 6 5.00 -14.54 11.12
N GLY A 7 5.37 -13.30 11.47
CA GLY A 7 5.93 -12.93 12.77
C GLY A 7 4.92 -12.69 13.90
N GLY A 8 3.61 -12.74 13.62
CA GLY A 8 2.55 -12.57 14.60
C GLY A 8 1.47 -11.57 14.21
N THR A 9 0.60 -11.25 15.17
CA THR A 9 -0.53 -10.34 15.01
C THR A 9 -0.38 -9.13 15.93
N GLY A 10 -0.52 -7.93 15.38
CA GLY A 10 -0.38 -6.66 16.10
C GLY A 10 -1.08 -5.53 15.38
N LEU A 11 -0.85 -4.28 15.81
CA LEU A 11 -1.28 -3.11 15.03
C LEU A 11 -0.56 -3.09 13.68
N PHE A 12 -1.18 -2.47 12.68
CA PHE A 12 -0.63 -2.44 11.33
C PHE A 12 0.79 -1.88 11.29
N ASP A 13 1.03 -0.72 11.88
CA ASP A 13 2.32 -0.06 11.95
C ASP A 13 3.36 -0.86 12.76
N ASP A 14 2.94 -1.59 13.80
CA ASP A 14 3.83 -2.50 14.54
C ASP A 14 4.29 -3.70 13.69
N VAL A 15 3.41 -4.22 12.82
CA VAL A 15 3.66 -5.45 12.05
C VAL A 15 4.26 -5.17 10.67
N VAL A 16 3.84 -4.08 10.03
CA VAL A 16 4.22 -3.70 8.67
C VAL A 16 5.34 -2.65 8.70
N GLY A 17 5.40 -1.84 9.76
CA GLY A 17 6.29 -0.69 9.88
C GLY A 17 5.63 0.62 9.48
N THR A 18 6.34 1.72 9.74
CA THR A 18 5.92 3.09 9.45
C THR A 18 6.54 3.63 8.16
N GLY A 19 5.85 4.55 7.47
CA GLY A 19 6.34 5.18 6.25
C GLY A 19 5.23 5.29 5.20
N PHE A 20 5.61 5.47 3.94
CA PHE A 20 4.65 5.33 2.85
C PHE A 20 4.16 3.88 2.74
N VAL A 21 2.88 3.70 2.49
CA VAL A 21 2.26 2.38 2.32
C VAL A 21 1.33 2.44 1.12
N LEU A 22 1.54 1.56 0.15
CA LEU A 22 0.56 1.27 -0.89
C LEU A 22 -0.22 0.02 -0.44
N LEU A 23 -1.44 0.23 0.02
CA LEU A 23 -2.34 -0.80 0.54
C LEU A 23 -3.32 -1.24 -0.54
N TYR A 24 -3.47 -2.55 -0.77
CA TYR A 24 -4.35 -3.08 -1.83
C TYR A 24 -4.92 -4.45 -1.47
N GLY A 25 -6.08 -4.82 -2.04
CA GLY A 25 -6.77 -6.09 -1.74
C GLY A 25 -6.48 -7.24 -2.72
N GLU A 26 -6.12 -6.91 -3.96
CA GLU A 26 -5.72 -7.85 -5.00
C GLU A 26 -4.38 -7.45 -5.59
N ASP A 27 -3.64 -8.35 -6.23
CA ASP A 27 -2.31 -8.00 -6.75
C ASP A 27 -2.37 -6.91 -7.82
N VAL A 28 -1.75 -5.77 -7.49
CA VAL A 28 -1.68 -4.57 -8.34
C VAL A 28 -0.28 -4.31 -8.87
N VAL A 29 0.74 -5.00 -8.35
CA VAL A 29 2.15 -4.78 -8.71
C VAL A 29 2.38 -4.89 -10.22
N PRO A 30 1.75 -5.81 -10.97
CA PRO A 30 1.90 -5.89 -12.43
C PRO A 30 1.42 -4.67 -13.22
N ALA A 31 0.65 -3.76 -12.62
CA ALA A 31 0.21 -2.52 -13.26
C ALA A 31 1.26 -1.39 -13.17
N LEU A 32 2.28 -1.55 -12.33
CA LEU A 32 3.36 -0.57 -12.15
C LEU A 32 4.56 -0.90 -13.05
N ASP A 33 5.16 0.14 -13.61
CA ASP A 33 6.39 0.01 -14.38
C ASP A 33 7.64 -0.05 -13.47
N ALA A 34 8.80 -0.38 -14.06
CA ALA A 34 10.05 -0.47 -13.32
C ALA A 34 10.49 0.87 -12.68
N ARG A 35 10.16 2.02 -13.28
CA ARG A 35 10.49 3.34 -12.75
C ARG A 35 9.67 3.62 -11.50
N GLN A 36 8.38 3.32 -11.52
CA GLN A 36 7.45 3.50 -10.40
C GLN A 36 7.80 2.58 -9.24
N LEU A 37 8.11 1.31 -9.51
CA LEU A 37 8.58 0.37 -8.49
C LEU A 37 9.90 0.83 -7.86
N THR A 38 10.84 1.30 -8.68
CA THR A 38 12.12 1.85 -8.18
C THR A 38 11.90 3.10 -7.33
N PHE A 39 10.99 3.98 -7.74
CA PHE A 39 10.63 5.17 -6.95
C PHE A 39 10.05 4.79 -5.59
N LEU A 40 9.07 3.87 -5.57
CA LEU A 40 8.46 3.39 -4.33
C LEU A 40 9.50 2.76 -3.40
N ASP A 41 10.43 1.96 -3.94
CA ASP A 41 11.55 1.40 -3.18
C ASP A 41 12.47 2.49 -2.61
N ASN A 42 12.84 3.49 -3.42
CA ASN A 42 13.72 4.60 -3.01
C ASN A 42 13.16 5.44 -1.85
N ILE A 43 11.84 5.62 -1.79
CA ILE A 43 11.19 6.33 -0.67
C ILE A 43 10.85 5.41 0.51
N GLY A 44 11.20 4.12 0.42
CA GLY A 44 10.89 3.11 1.41
C GLY A 44 9.40 2.83 1.54
N ALA A 45 8.63 2.97 0.45
CA ALA A 45 7.21 2.64 0.44
C ALA A 45 7.01 1.13 0.57
N ARG A 46 6.04 0.74 1.40
CA ARG A 46 5.67 -0.65 1.62
C ARG A 46 4.49 -1.00 0.75
N LEU A 47 4.64 -2.00 -0.10
CA LEU A 47 3.56 -2.58 -0.87
C LEU A 47 2.94 -3.69 -0.03
N VAL A 48 1.67 -3.54 0.32
CA VAL A 48 0.99 -4.41 1.28
C VAL A 48 -0.31 -4.90 0.68
N ARG A 49 -0.30 -6.16 0.24
CA ARG A 49 -1.54 -6.87 -0.10
C ARG A 49 -2.23 -7.29 1.19
N VAL A 50 -3.44 -6.81 1.39
CA VAL A 50 -4.29 -7.27 2.49
C VAL A 50 -5.15 -8.41 1.99
N VAL A 51 -5.22 -9.48 2.77
CA VAL A 51 -6.01 -10.67 2.48
C VAL A 51 -6.95 -11.02 3.64
N PRO A 52 -8.01 -11.81 3.41
CA PRO A 52 -8.86 -12.29 4.50
C PRO A 52 -8.07 -12.95 5.64
N ALA A 53 -8.56 -12.83 6.88
CA ALA A 53 -7.93 -13.42 8.06
C ALA A 53 -7.68 -14.93 7.92
N GLU A 54 -8.61 -15.62 7.26
CA GLU A 54 -8.61 -17.08 7.08
C GLU A 54 -7.75 -17.56 5.89
N THR A 55 -7.09 -16.66 5.15
CA THR A 55 -6.26 -17.05 4.00
C THR A 55 -5.16 -18.02 4.43
N PRO A 56 -5.07 -19.23 3.86
CA PRO A 56 -4.07 -20.23 4.23
C PRO A 56 -2.63 -19.72 4.09
N ALA A 57 -1.72 -20.20 4.95
CA ALA A 57 -0.32 -19.75 4.93
C ALA A 57 0.41 -20.08 3.61
N ALA A 58 -0.04 -21.12 2.89
CA ALA A 58 0.50 -21.50 1.59
C ALA A 58 0.15 -20.51 0.47
N ASP A 59 -0.90 -19.70 0.65
CA ASP A 59 -1.36 -18.70 -0.32
C ASP A 59 -0.87 -17.28 0.02
N LEU A 60 -0.08 -17.14 1.09
CA LEU A 60 0.51 -15.88 1.51
C LEU A 60 1.87 -15.64 0.85
N GLU A 61 2.05 -14.44 0.34
CA GLU A 61 3.36 -13.92 -0.03
C GLU A 61 4.05 -13.25 1.16
N PRO A 62 5.40 -13.15 1.19
CA PRO A 62 6.14 -12.57 2.30
C PRO A 62 5.74 -11.13 2.69
N GLY A 63 5.10 -10.38 1.77
CA GLY A 63 4.61 -9.03 1.96
C GLY A 63 3.12 -8.92 2.35
N ASP A 64 2.39 -10.03 2.38
CA ASP A 64 0.95 -10.00 2.64
C ASP A 64 0.65 -9.67 4.10
N ALA A 65 -0.54 -9.13 4.35
CA ALA A 65 -1.08 -8.91 5.67
C ALA A 65 -2.49 -9.50 5.76
N ARG A 66 -2.74 -10.37 6.73
CA ARG A 66 -4.08 -10.86 7.04
C ARG A 66 -4.89 -9.79 7.77
N ASP A 67 -6.08 -9.49 7.28
CA ASP A 67 -7.02 -8.54 7.89
C ASP A 67 -7.73 -9.16 9.10
N VAL A 68 -7.03 -9.24 10.22
CA VAL A 68 -7.50 -9.95 11.43
C VAL A 68 -8.81 -9.39 11.98
N GLU A 69 -9.02 -8.08 11.85
CA GLU A 69 -10.24 -7.42 12.34
C GLU A 69 -11.31 -7.24 11.24
N GLY A 70 -11.02 -7.65 10.00
CA GLY A 70 -11.92 -7.49 8.87
C GLY A 70 -12.26 -6.02 8.60
N ARG A 71 -11.28 -5.11 8.69
CA ARG A 71 -11.48 -3.66 8.55
C ARG A 71 -10.88 -3.09 7.28
N TYR A 72 -9.75 -3.63 6.83
CA TYR A 72 -9.03 -3.11 5.68
C TYR A 72 -9.73 -3.44 4.36
N LEU A 73 -10.21 -4.67 4.18
CA LEU A 73 -10.91 -5.03 2.94
C LEU A 73 -12.24 -4.26 2.77
N PRO A 74 -13.10 -4.13 3.81
CA PRO A 74 -14.27 -3.25 3.73
C PRO A 74 -13.89 -1.79 3.50
N TYR A 75 -12.86 -1.28 4.18
CA TYR A 75 -12.39 0.08 3.99
C TYR A 75 -12.00 0.38 2.53
N LEU A 76 -11.22 -0.50 1.89
CA LEU A 76 -10.89 -0.38 0.46
C LEU A 76 -12.16 -0.38 -0.41
N SER A 77 -13.09 -1.32 -0.14
CA SER A 77 -14.35 -1.42 -0.88
C SER A 77 -15.24 -0.18 -0.72
N GLU A 78 -15.35 0.39 0.49
CA GLU A 78 -16.18 1.56 0.79
C GLU A 78 -15.64 2.82 0.10
N MET A 79 -14.32 2.92 -0.09
CA MET A 79 -13.70 3.99 -0.87
C MET A 79 -13.78 3.77 -2.39
N GLY A 80 -14.24 2.60 -2.85
CA GLY A 80 -14.15 2.21 -4.25
C GLY A 80 -12.70 2.14 -4.73
N ALA A 81 -11.77 1.79 -3.84
CA ALA A 81 -10.34 1.80 -4.10
C ALA A 81 -9.82 0.39 -4.38
N LEU A 82 -9.16 0.22 -5.52
CA LEU A 82 -8.28 -0.91 -5.78
C LEU A 82 -7.04 -0.83 -4.87
N ALA A 83 -6.47 0.37 -4.74
CA ALA A 83 -5.32 0.64 -3.91
C ALA A 83 -5.41 2.01 -3.26
N VAL A 84 -4.85 2.14 -2.06
CA VAL A 84 -4.73 3.39 -1.32
C VAL A 84 -3.30 3.64 -0.92
N LEU A 85 -2.82 4.84 -1.24
CA LEU A 85 -1.50 5.31 -0.86
C LEU A 85 -1.61 6.12 0.43
N VAL A 86 -0.97 5.65 1.49
CA VAL A 86 -0.98 6.25 2.83
C VAL A 86 0.40 6.86 3.10
N ARG A 87 0.40 8.07 3.68
CA ARG A 87 1.59 8.83 4.05
C ARG A 87 2.14 8.38 5.42
N PRO A 88 3.41 8.70 5.74
CA PRO A 88 4.00 8.38 7.04
C PRO A 88 3.26 8.97 8.26
N ASP A 89 2.47 10.03 8.07
CA ASP A 89 1.62 10.66 9.10
C ASP A 89 0.19 10.08 9.14
N PHE A 90 -0.01 8.91 8.53
CA PHE A 90 -1.27 8.15 8.48
C PHE A 90 -2.43 8.81 7.70
N TYR A 91 -2.16 9.89 6.96
CA TYR A 91 -3.12 10.47 6.04
C TYR A 91 -3.09 9.76 4.68
N VAL A 92 -4.26 9.56 4.08
CA VAL A 92 -4.36 9.11 2.70
C VAL A 92 -3.80 10.21 1.78
N PHE A 93 -2.83 9.85 0.95
CA PHE A 93 -2.36 10.69 -0.14
C PHE A 93 -3.37 10.69 -1.29
N GLY A 94 -3.79 9.50 -1.69
CA GLY A 94 -4.75 9.30 -2.76
C GLY A 94 -5.16 7.84 -2.89
N ILE A 95 -6.13 7.61 -3.77
CA ILE A 95 -6.68 6.29 -4.09
C ILE A 95 -6.59 6.05 -5.59
N ALA A 96 -6.42 4.79 -5.99
CA ALA A 96 -6.63 4.33 -7.35
C ALA A 96 -7.83 3.40 -7.34
N GLY A 97 -8.87 3.70 -8.12
CA GLY A 97 -10.06 2.89 -8.25
C GLY A 97 -9.86 1.66 -9.14
N ASP A 98 -8.90 1.72 -10.05
CA ASP A 98 -8.53 0.61 -10.93
C ASP A 98 -7.03 0.56 -11.26
N LYS A 99 -6.64 -0.43 -12.07
CA LYS A 99 -5.24 -0.68 -12.46
C LYS A 99 -4.68 0.40 -13.39
N ALA A 100 -5.52 1.13 -14.13
CA ALA A 100 -5.11 2.19 -15.02
C ALA A 100 -4.84 3.50 -14.28
N GLU A 101 -5.51 3.73 -13.15
CA GLU A 101 -5.31 4.90 -12.30
C GLU A 101 -4.08 4.77 -11.38
N LEU A 102 -3.66 3.54 -11.05
CA LEU A 102 -2.56 3.29 -10.14
C LEU A 102 -1.20 3.90 -10.56
N PRO A 103 -0.75 3.79 -11.83
CA PRO A 103 0.43 4.48 -12.32
C PRO A 103 0.43 5.98 -12.03
N SER A 104 -0.69 6.66 -12.32
CA SER A 104 -0.85 8.10 -12.11
C SER A 104 -0.77 8.46 -10.63
N LEU A 105 -1.38 7.67 -9.74
CA LEU A 105 -1.28 7.88 -8.29
C LEU A 105 0.17 7.86 -7.78
N VAL A 106 1.01 6.96 -8.32
CA VAL A 106 2.43 6.87 -7.96
C VAL A 106 3.23 8.04 -8.54
N ASP A 107 2.90 8.46 -9.75
CA ASP A 107 3.55 9.60 -10.41
C ASP A 107 3.24 10.92 -9.70
N ASP A 108 1.99 11.14 -9.29
CA ASP A 108 1.60 12.30 -8.48
C ASP A 108 2.39 12.37 -7.16
N LEU A 109 2.64 11.21 -6.52
CA LEU A 109 3.48 11.16 -5.32
C LEU A 109 4.93 11.52 -5.64
N ALA A 110 5.48 11.00 -6.75
CA ALA A 110 6.84 11.29 -7.18
C ALA A 110 7.05 12.78 -7.48
N GLU A 111 6.08 13.42 -8.13
CA GLU A 111 6.11 14.85 -8.40
C GLU A 111 6.12 15.68 -7.11
N GLN A 112 5.28 15.33 -6.12
CA GLN A 112 5.22 16.06 -4.85
C GLN A 112 6.46 15.88 -3.97
N LEU A 113 7.13 14.73 -4.06
CA LEU A 113 8.35 14.45 -3.29
C LEU A 113 9.63 14.93 -3.98
N THR A 114 9.55 15.32 -5.26
CA THR A 114 10.68 15.91 -5.96
C THR A 114 10.81 17.37 -5.52
N PRO A 115 11.89 17.76 -4.82
CA PRO A 115 12.07 19.16 -4.46
C PRO A 115 12.07 19.99 -5.74
N THR A 116 11.14 20.95 -5.85
CA THR A 116 11.17 21.93 -6.92
C THR A 116 12.48 22.69 -6.79
N ALA A 117 13.43 22.46 -7.69
CA ALA A 117 14.62 23.29 -7.78
C ALA A 117 14.13 24.72 -7.98
N THR A 118 14.26 25.56 -6.94
CA THR A 118 13.99 26.99 -7.06
C THR A 118 15.06 27.54 -7.99
N PRO A 119 14.74 28.03 -9.20
CA PRO A 119 15.75 28.67 -10.02
C PRO A 119 16.26 29.90 -9.26
N SER A 120 17.57 29.94 -9.02
CA SER A 120 18.28 31.13 -8.51
C SER A 120 18.38 32.21 -9.58
#